data_AF-A0A830FPU6-F1
#
_entry.id   AF-A0A830FPU6-F1
#
_cell.length_a   1.000
_cell.length_b   1.000
_cell.length_c   1.000
_cell.angle_alpha   90.00
_cell.angle_beta   90.00
_cell.angle_gamma   90.00
#
_symmetry.space_group_name_H-M   'P 1'
#
loop_
_entity.id
_entity.type
_entity.pdbx_description
1 polymer ?
#
loop_
_entity_poly.entity_id
_entity_poly.type
_entity_poly.pdbx_seq_one_letter_code
_entity_poly.pdbx_strand_id
1 'polypeptide(L)'
;MSISRHPIALDIEQQVGRGGRLLATVMGLPLVDGIFPVLVLAGALSTWMGVLEVGLLVFGGSATVAVVLAELEGGPRQQARAVLIIGAVLMPIALVEAALAPTIAGIVKLGTLERFAGLVILAIAAQTASARIGEYLPRPAVIVGLGLLASLDPAGAKLVTAIEPGVLLRAAATTGVGIGFALAVALASPWLRNAVDIDRFRFGSAVALGVLALSVLGVMPTDAPVALAVLAVTALLSFDPENARTRHTEYRPDAVDLTAAFADGGASQGVAADEQTDEGAAVEYEPDQERAPWL
;
A
#
# COMPACT_ATOMS: atom_id res chain seq x y z
N MET A 1 -2.07 -37.24 -8.06
CA MET A 1 -2.69 -36.19 -8.91
C MET A 1 -1.58 -35.28 -9.40
N SER A 2 -1.35 -35.27 -10.72
CA SER A 2 -0.26 -34.52 -11.35
C SER A 2 -0.67 -33.06 -11.52
N ILE A 3 -0.14 -32.17 -10.69
CA ILE A 3 -0.25 -30.73 -10.91
C ILE A 3 0.84 -30.36 -11.91
N SER A 4 0.45 -30.18 -13.17
CA SER A 4 1.30 -29.61 -14.21
C SER A 4 1.71 -28.20 -13.82
N ARG A 5 2.85 -28.05 -13.12
CA ARG A 5 3.47 -26.74 -12.86
C ARG A 5 4.08 -26.25 -14.18
N HIS A 6 3.50 -25.19 -14.72
CA HIS A 6 3.96 -24.57 -15.95
C HIS A 6 5.40 -24.08 -15.75
N PRO A 7 6.37 -24.38 -16.64
CA PRO A 7 7.77 -24.01 -16.45
C PRO A 7 7.99 -22.50 -16.32
N ILE A 8 7.13 -21.70 -16.96
CA ILE A 8 7.12 -20.23 -16.86
C ILE A 8 6.76 -19.76 -15.43
N ALA A 9 5.89 -20.49 -14.73
CA ALA A 9 5.51 -20.13 -13.37
C ALA A 9 6.66 -20.40 -12.39
N LEU A 10 7.43 -21.48 -12.58
CA LEU A 10 8.62 -21.76 -11.76
C LEU A 10 9.72 -20.72 -11.94
N ASP A 11 9.92 -20.23 -13.17
CA ASP A 11 10.94 -19.22 -13.47
C ASP A 11 10.59 -17.86 -12.84
N ILE A 12 9.30 -17.47 -12.87
CA ILE A 12 8.80 -16.29 -12.15
C ILE A 12 8.86 -16.51 -10.64
N GLU A 13 8.52 -17.70 -10.15
CA GLU A 13 8.53 -18.05 -8.73
C GLU A 13 9.95 -17.99 -8.14
N GLN A 14 10.95 -18.48 -8.88
CA GLN A 14 12.37 -18.38 -8.52
C GLN A 14 12.89 -16.94 -8.60
N GLN A 15 12.37 -16.13 -9.52
CA GLN A 15 12.85 -14.78 -9.76
C GLN A 15 12.25 -13.73 -8.81
N VAL A 16 11.07 -14.00 -8.24
CA VAL A 16 10.35 -13.07 -7.36
C VAL A 16 10.63 -13.34 -5.86
N GLY A 17 11.05 -14.55 -5.48
CA GLY A 17 11.42 -14.87 -4.09
C GLY A 17 10.28 -14.65 -3.07
N ARG A 18 10.57 -14.77 -1.76
CA ARG A 18 9.56 -14.52 -0.71
C ARG A 18 9.20 -13.02 -0.64
N GLY A 19 10.20 -12.14 -0.58
CA GLY A 19 9.99 -10.69 -0.50
C GLY A 19 9.26 -10.09 -1.70
N GLY A 20 9.49 -10.60 -2.93
CA GLY A 20 8.75 -10.11 -4.09
C GLY A 20 7.28 -10.55 -4.10
N ARG A 21 6.91 -11.68 -3.48
CA ARG A 21 5.50 -12.04 -3.28
C ARG A 21 4.82 -11.10 -2.29
N LEU A 22 5.53 -10.73 -1.22
CA LEU A 22 5.04 -9.71 -0.28
C LEU A 22 4.83 -8.38 -1.01
N LEU A 23 5.80 -7.97 -1.83
CA LEU A 23 5.69 -6.73 -2.60
C LEU A 23 4.52 -6.76 -3.59
N ALA A 24 4.36 -7.87 -4.32
CA ALA A 24 3.27 -8.06 -5.25
C ALA A 24 1.90 -8.01 -4.55
N THR A 25 1.82 -8.59 -3.35
CA THR A 25 0.61 -8.56 -2.52
C THR A 25 0.29 -7.15 -2.09
N VAL A 26 1.26 -6.43 -1.52
CA VAL A 26 1.07 -5.06 -1.04
C VAL A 26 0.70 -4.10 -2.17
N MET A 27 1.47 -4.10 -3.26
CA MET A 27 1.22 -3.21 -4.40
C MET A 27 -0.04 -3.58 -5.20
N GLY A 28 -0.43 -4.86 -5.18
CA GLY A 28 -1.63 -5.35 -5.87
C GLY A 28 -2.91 -5.23 -5.05
N LEU A 29 -2.80 -5.04 -3.73
CA LEU A 29 -3.94 -4.98 -2.82
C LEU A 29 -4.99 -3.94 -3.21
N PRO A 30 -4.63 -2.70 -3.62
CA PRO A 30 -5.62 -1.71 -4.02
C PRO A 30 -6.48 -2.12 -5.22
N LEU A 31 -5.94 -2.95 -6.11
CA LEU A 31 -6.66 -3.48 -7.28
C LEU A 31 -7.64 -4.57 -6.80
N VAL A 32 -7.13 -5.55 -6.04
CA VAL A 32 -7.90 -6.71 -5.58
C VAL A 32 -9.03 -6.33 -4.62
N ASP A 33 -8.78 -5.39 -3.70
CA ASP A 33 -9.76 -4.95 -2.71
C ASP A 33 -10.77 -3.93 -3.27
N GLY A 34 -10.65 -3.58 -4.56
CA GLY A 34 -11.55 -2.67 -5.26
C GLY A 34 -11.37 -1.19 -4.88
N ILE A 35 -10.32 -0.85 -4.15
CA ILE A 35 -9.99 0.53 -3.76
C ILE A 35 -9.70 1.36 -5.01
N PHE A 36 -8.82 0.88 -5.89
CA PHE A 36 -8.45 1.57 -7.12
C PHE A 36 -9.65 1.86 -8.03
N PRO A 37 -10.51 0.89 -8.41
CA PRO A 37 -11.66 1.18 -9.26
C PRO A 37 -12.64 2.13 -8.57
N VAL A 38 -12.82 2.05 -7.25
CA VAL A 38 -13.61 3.02 -6.49
C VAL A 38 -13.02 4.42 -6.57
N LEU A 39 -11.70 4.59 -6.45
CA LEU A 39 -11.03 5.89 -6.58
C LEU A 39 -11.12 6.46 -7.99
N VAL A 40 -11.04 5.60 -9.02
CA VAL A 40 -11.29 5.99 -10.41
C VAL A 40 -12.72 6.52 -10.56
N LEU A 41 -13.71 5.77 -10.06
CA LEU A 41 -15.13 6.15 -10.14
C LEU A 41 -15.46 7.40 -9.32
N ALA A 42 -14.84 7.56 -8.15
CA ALA A 42 -14.98 8.73 -7.28
C ALA A 42 -14.25 9.98 -7.82
N GLY A 43 -13.60 9.88 -8.98
CA GLY A 43 -12.93 11.03 -9.61
C GLY A 43 -11.64 11.46 -8.92
N ALA A 44 -11.03 10.62 -8.08
CA ALA A 44 -9.77 10.93 -7.40
C ALA A 44 -8.61 11.15 -8.40
N LEU A 45 -8.72 10.58 -9.61
CA LEU A 45 -7.74 10.73 -10.69
C LEU A 45 -8.06 11.90 -11.64
N SER A 46 -9.06 12.73 -11.34
CA SER A 46 -9.50 13.81 -12.24
C SER A 46 -8.44 14.89 -12.49
N THR A 47 -7.48 15.03 -11.57
CA THR A 47 -6.36 15.97 -11.67
C THR A 47 -5.01 15.25 -11.65
N TRP A 48 -3.97 15.88 -12.21
CA TRP A 48 -2.61 15.33 -12.15
C TRP A 48 -2.05 15.23 -10.74
N MET A 49 -2.49 16.11 -9.83
CA MET A 49 -2.11 16.02 -8.42
C MET A 49 -2.76 14.81 -7.75
N GLY A 50 -4.04 14.54 -8.03
CA GLY A 50 -4.71 13.33 -7.55
C GLY A 50 -4.07 12.04 -8.09
N VAL A 51 -3.59 12.06 -9.34
CA VAL A 51 -2.78 10.97 -9.91
C VAL A 51 -1.51 10.71 -9.09
N LEU A 52 -0.81 11.77 -8.68
CA LEU A 52 0.39 11.66 -7.83
C LEU A 52 0.06 11.18 -6.42
N GLU A 53 -0.99 11.74 -5.81
CA GLU A 53 -1.43 11.37 -4.45
C GLU A 53 -1.81 9.89 -4.37
N VAL A 54 -2.70 9.44 -5.27
CA VAL A 54 -3.10 8.04 -5.30
C VAL A 54 -1.90 7.14 -5.66
N GLY A 55 -1.06 7.56 -6.62
CA GLY A 55 0.09 6.77 -7.02
C GLY A 55 1.09 6.57 -5.87
N LEU A 56 1.42 7.63 -5.15
CA LEU A 56 2.40 7.59 -4.05
C LEU A 56 1.83 6.99 -2.77
N LEU A 57 0.58 7.28 -2.41
CA LEU A 57 0.02 6.87 -1.13
C LEU A 57 -0.66 5.49 -1.19
N VAL A 58 -1.32 5.16 -2.29
CA VAL A 58 -2.11 3.92 -2.42
C VAL A 58 -1.26 2.78 -3.00
N PHE A 59 -0.51 3.04 -4.08
CA PHE A 59 0.38 2.01 -4.67
C PHE A 59 1.81 2.05 -4.11
N GLY A 60 2.35 3.25 -3.93
CA GLY A 60 3.70 3.49 -3.43
C GLY A 60 3.81 3.62 -1.90
N GLY A 61 2.73 3.36 -1.15
CA GLY A 61 2.61 3.71 0.27
C GLY A 61 3.67 3.08 1.19
N SER A 62 3.54 3.35 2.49
CA SER A 62 4.51 2.91 3.50
C SER A 62 4.76 1.40 3.52
N ALA A 63 3.75 0.59 3.23
CA ALA A 63 3.91 -0.86 3.13
C ALA A 63 4.86 -1.24 1.97
N THR A 64 4.74 -0.58 0.82
CA THR A 64 5.65 -0.79 -0.33
C THR A 64 7.09 -0.43 0.04
N VAL A 65 7.30 0.69 0.73
CA VAL A 65 8.64 1.10 1.21
C VAL A 65 9.20 0.08 2.20
N ALA A 66 8.40 -0.32 3.19
CA ALA A 66 8.81 -1.29 4.21
C ALA A 66 9.23 -2.62 3.57
N VAL A 67 8.43 -3.16 2.65
CA VAL A 67 8.77 -4.42 1.96
C VAL A 67 10.01 -4.27 1.08
N VAL A 68 10.17 -3.17 0.35
CA VAL A 68 11.36 -2.96 -0.49
C VAL A 68 12.64 -2.88 0.36
N LEU A 69 12.58 -2.21 1.51
CA LEU A 69 13.75 -2.01 2.36
C LEU A 69 14.03 -3.20 3.28
N ALA A 70 13.02 -3.89 3.80
CA ALA A 70 13.19 -4.96 4.77
C ALA A 70 13.22 -6.37 4.13
N GLU A 71 12.38 -6.62 3.13
CA GLU A 71 12.09 -7.98 2.65
C GLU A 71 12.73 -8.33 1.31
N LEU A 72 13.00 -7.33 0.46
CA LEU A 72 13.67 -7.61 -0.80
C LEU A 72 15.16 -7.91 -0.55
N GLU A 73 15.53 -9.15 -0.88
CA GLU A 73 16.91 -9.62 -0.86
C GLU A 73 17.67 -9.17 -2.12
N GLY A 74 19.00 -9.20 -2.04
CA GLY A 74 19.89 -8.84 -3.15
C GLY A 74 20.16 -7.33 -3.27
N GLY A 75 20.93 -6.98 -4.29
CA GLY A 75 21.34 -5.61 -4.59
C GLY A 75 20.29 -4.80 -5.35
N PRO A 76 20.51 -3.48 -5.50
CA PRO A 76 19.51 -2.54 -6.03
C PRO A 76 18.95 -2.91 -7.41
N ARG A 77 19.79 -3.49 -8.28
CA ARG A 77 19.37 -3.92 -9.61
C ARG A 77 18.44 -5.14 -9.59
N GLN A 78 18.65 -6.06 -8.64
CA GLN A 78 17.78 -7.23 -8.48
C GLN A 78 16.43 -6.82 -7.91
N GLN A 79 16.43 -5.95 -6.89
CA GLN A 79 15.21 -5.36 -6.35
C GLN A 79 14.42 -4.56 -7.41
N ALA A 80 15.12 -3.72 -8.18
CA ALA A 80 14.53 -2.99 -9.30
C ALA A 80 13.88 -3.92 -10.34
N ARG A 81 14.54 -5.04 -10.68
CA ARG A 81 13.97 -6.05 -11.58
C ARG A 81 12.70 -6.67 -11.01
N ALA A 82 12.68 -6.99 -9.71
CA ALA A 82 11.48 -7.52 -9.05
C ALA A 82 10.32 -6.52 -9.11
N VAL A 83 10.57 -5.24 -8.79
CA VAL A 83 9.58 -4.16 -8.89
C VAL A 83 9.04 -4.03 -10.32
N LEU A 84 9.91 -4.08 -11.33
CA LEU A 84 9.49 -3.98 -12.74
C LEU A 84 8.66 -5.18 -13.20
N ILE A 85 9.00 -6.40 -12.77
CA ILE A 85 8.21 -7.61 -13.09
C ILE A 85 6.81 -7.49 -12.49
N ILE A 86 6.72 -7.08 -11.22
CA ILE A 86 5.45 -6.87 -10.54
C ILE A 86 4.65 -5.76 -11.23
N GLY A 87 5.29 -4.62 -11.49
CA GLY A 87 4.67 -3.49 -12.18
C GLY A 87 4.17 -3.81 -13.58
N ALA A 88 4.87 -4.68 -14.32
CA ALA A 88 4.45 -5.15 -15.63
C ALA A 88 3.15 -5.97 -15.59
N VAL A 89 2.81 -6.57 -14.45
CA VAL A 89 1.54 -7.28 -14.24
C VAL A 89 0.47 -6.34 -13.68
N LEU A 90 0.81 -5.50 -12.71
CA LEU A 90 -0.14 -4.58 -12.07
C LEU A 90 -0.70 -3.53 -13.04
N MET A 91 0.13 -3.01 -13.93
CA MET A 91 -0.28 -1.97 -14.87
C MET A 91 -1.39 -2.42 -15.84
N PRO A 92 -1.30 -3.59 -16.51
CA PRO A 92 -2.42 -4.13 -17.27
C PRO A 92 -3.70 -4.33 -16.46
N ILE A 93 -3.60 -4.82 -15.22
CA ILE A 93 -4.77 -5.04 -14.35
C ILE A 93 -5.46 -3.70 -14.04
N ALA A 94 -4.69 -2.69 -13.63
CA ALA A 94 -5.20 -1.35 -13.38
C ALA A 94 -5.86 -0.73 -14.63
N LEU A 95 -5.29 -0.94 -15.81
CA LEU A 95 -5.88 -0.48 -17.07
C LEU A 95 -7.20 -1.17 -17.39
N VAL A 96 -7.32 -2.47 -17.11
CA VAL A 96 -8.58 -3.22 -17.28
C VAL A 96 -9.64 -2.68 -16.32
N GLU A 97 -9.32 -2.48 -15.05
CA GLU A 97 -10.26 -1.90 -14.07
C GLU A 97 -10.71 -0.49 -14.46
N ALA A 98 -9.79 0.35 -14.92
CA ALA A 98 -10.09 1.70 -15.40
C ALA A 98 -10.95 1.69 -16.67
N ALA A 99 -10.74 0.73 -17.58
CA ALA A 99 -11.57 0.57 -18.78
C ALA A 99 -13.00 0.12 -18.45
N LEU A 100 -13.21 -0.59 -17.34
CA LEU A 100 -14.53 -1.01 -16.87
C LEU A 100 -15.26 0.10 -16.09
N ALA A 101 -14.54 1.11 -15.60
CA ALA A 101 -15.11 2.17 -14.78
C ALA A 101 -16.33 2.86 -15.42
N PRO A 102 -16.35 3.27 -16.72
CA PRO A 102 -17.54 3.90 -17.32
C PRO A 102 -18.78 3.00 -17.31
N THR A 103 -18.61 1.68 -17.43
CA THR A 103 -19.72 0.72 -17.37
C THR A 103 -20.26 0.62 -15.94
N ILE A 104 -19.38 0.59 -14.94
CA ILE A 104 -19.77 0.55 -13.52
C ILE A 104 -20.45 1.87 -13.11
N ALA A 105 -19.93 3.01 -13.57
CA ALA A 105 -20.48 4.34 -13.29
C ALA A 105 -21.97 4.46 -13.70
N GLY A 106 -22.39 3.74 -14.75
CA GLY A 106 -23.79 3.74 -15.20
C GLY A 106 -24.77 3.08 -14.21
N ILE A 107 -24.31 2.17 -13.34
CA ILE A 107 -25.16 1.43 -12.40
C ILE A 107 -24.98 1.86 -10.95
N VAL A 108 -24.24 2.95 -10.69
CA VAL A 108 -23.98 3.44 -9.32
C VAL A 108 -24.18 4.94 -9.19
N LYS A 109 -24.66 5.38 -8.02
CA LYS A 109 -24.72 6.79 -7.62
C LYS A 109 -23.34 7.25 -7.17
N LEU A 110 -22.62 7.93 -8.06
CA LEU A 110 -21.25 8.42 -7.82
C LEU A 110 -21.11 9.18 -6.50
N GLY A 111 -22.00 10.12 -6.18
CA GLY A 111 -21.91 10.88 -4.92
C GLY A 111 -22.08 10.03 -3.65
N THR A 112 -22.70 8.84 -3.71
CA THR A 112 -22.69 7.89 -2.59
C THR A 112 -21.37 7.13 -2.56
N LEU A 113 -20.92 6.66 -3.72
CA LEU A 113 -19.67 5.91 -3.85
C LEU A 113 -18.46 6.75 -3.43
N GLU A 114 -18.42 8.04 -3.77
CA GLU A 114 -17.39 9.01 -3.34
C GLU A 114 -17.25 9.07 -1.82
N ARG A 115 -18.37 9.07 -1.09
CA ARG A 115 -18.37 9.07 0.38
C ARG A 115 -17.77 7.78 0.92
N PHE A 116 -18.13 6.64 0.33
CA PHE A 116 -17.53 5.36 0.70
C PHE A 116 -16.04 5.30 0.34
N ALA A 117 -15.62 5.86 -0.80
CA ALA A 117 -14.21 5.97 -1.17
C ALA A 117 -13.41 6.72 -0.08
N GLY A 118 -13.91 7.86 0.36
CA GLY A 118 -13.32 8.61 1.47
C GLY A 118 -13.28 7.81 2.78
N LEU A 119 -14.36 7.10 3.12
CA LEU A 119 -14.40 6.22 4.30
C LEU A 119 -13.40 5.06 4.22
N VAL A 120 -13.22 4.47 3.04
CA VAL A 120 -12.23 3.41 2.79
C VAL A 120 -10.82 3.94 3.03
N ILE A 121 -10.47 5.08 2.43
CA ILE A 121 -9.15 5.69 2.62
C ILE A 121 -8.92 6.03 4.10
N LEU A 122 -9.94 6.58 4.77
CA LEU A 122 -9.87 6.90 6.19
C LEU A 122 -9.68 5.65 7.06
N ALA A 123 -10.35 4.56 6.72
CA ALA A 123 -10.21 3.29 7.43
C ALA A 123 -8.82 2.69 7.24
N ILE A 124 -8.25 2.78 6.03
CA ILE A 124 -6.86 2.36 5.76
C ILE A 124 -5.92 3.23 6.58
N ALA A 125 -6.00 4.56 6.47
CA ALA A 125 -5.17 5.49 7.25
C ALA A 125 -5.21 5.19 8.76
N ALA A 126 -6.39 4.94 9.32
CA ALA A 126 -6.53 4.63 10.74
C ALA A 126 -5.88 3.28 11.11
N GLN A 127 -6.01 2.26 10.25
CA GLN A 127 -5.37 0.96 10.39
C GLN A 127 -3.84 1.05 10.29
N THR A 128 -3.32 1.83 9.35
CA THR A 128 -1.89 2.09 9.18
C THR A 128 -1.30 2.81 10.41
N ALA A 129 -2.06 3.74 11.01
CA ALA A 129 -1.63 4.52 12.17
C ALA A 129 -1.69 3.74 13.49
N SER A 130 -2.60 2.77 13.62
CA SER A 130 -2.78 2.01 14.86
C SER A 130 -3.36 0.62 14.62
N ALA A 131 -2.57 -0.41 14.96
CA ALA A 131 -3.01 -1.80 14.93
C ALA A 131 -4.28 -2.04 15.76
N ARG A 132 -4.42 -1.36 16.91
CA ARG A 132 -5.61 -1.46 17.77
C ARG A 132 -6.87 -0.97 17.06
N ILE A 133 -6.77 0.09 16.25
CA ILE A 133 -7.94 0.60 15.52
C ILE A 133 -8.37 -0.40 14.44
N GLY A 134 -7.42 -1.12 13.85
CA GLY A 134 -7.71 -2.17 12.86
C GLY A 134 -8.55 -3.34 13.39
N GLU A 135 -8.54 -3.60 14.69
CA GLU A 135 -9.38 -4.64 15.31
C GLU A 135 -10.87 -4.29 15.31
N TYR A 136 -11.21 -2.99 15.30
CA TYR A 136 -12.58 -2.50 15.38
C TYR A 136 -13.16 -2.08 14.04
N LEU A 137 -12.31 -1.75 13.06
CA LEU A 137 -12.76 -1.28 11.75
C LEU A 137 -13.08 -2.44 10.80
N PRO A 138 -14.16 -2.32 10.00
CA PRO A 138 -14.41 -3.26 8.92
C PRO A 138 -13.29 -3.20 7.88
N ARG A 139 -13.00 -4.34 7.27
CA ARG A 139 -11.98 -4.44 6.23
C ARG A 139 -12.30 -3.49 5.07
N PRO A 140 -11.28 -2.85 4.43
CA PRO A 140 -11.50 -1.96 3.29
C PRO A 140 -12.39 -2.55 2.20
N ALA A 141 -12.17 -3.81 1.81
CA ALA A 141 -13.00 -4.51 0.83
C ALA A 141 -14.48 -4.65 1.24
N VAL A 142 -14.77 -4.76 2.54
CA VAL A 142 -16.16 -4.79 3.06
C VAL A 142 -16.80 -3.42 2.93
N ILE A 143 -16.07 -2.35 3.24
CA ILE A 143 -16.55 -0.97 3.07
C ILE A 143 -16.80 -0.68 1.58
N VAL A 144 -15.90 -1.12 0.70
CA VAL A 144 -16.07 -1.05 -0.77
C VAL A 144 -17.33 -1.79 -1.20
N GLY A 145 -17.52 -3.04 -0.76
CA GLY A 145 -18.70 -3.84 -1.09
C GLY A 145 -20.01 -3.21 -0.62
N LEU A 146 -20.04 -2.71 0.62
CA LEU A 146 -21.18 -1.97 1.16
C LEU A 146 -21.45 -0.68 0.38
N GLY A 147 -20.40 0.05 -0.01
CA GLY A 147 -20.51 1.26 -0.81
C GLY A 147 -21.06 1.01 -2.20
N LEU A 148 -20.61 -0.06 -2.85
CA LEU A 148 -21.18 -0.52 -4.12
C LEU A 148 -22.66 -0.88 -3.95
N LEU A 149 -23.01 -1.72 -2.97
CA LEU A 149 -24.40 -2.11 -2.71
C LEU A 149 -25.30 -0.91 -2.39
N ALA A 150 -24.84 0.02 -1.56
CA ALA A 150 -25.58 1.22 -1.18
C ALA A 150 -25.72 2.22 -2.33
N SER A 151 -24.77 2.23 -3.28
CA SER A 151 -24.79 3.12 -4.43
C SER A 151 -25.52 2.53 -5.65
N LEU A 152 -25.91 1.25 -5.64
CA LEU A 152 -26.58 0.61 -6.78
C LEU A 152 -27.82 1.38 -7.25
N ASP A 153 -27.82 1.68 -8.55
CA ASP A 153 -28.95 2.25 -9.28
C ASP A 153 -29.15 1.46 -10.58
N PRO A 154 -29.87 0.31 -10.52
CA PRO A 154 -30.04 -0.56 -11.67
C PRO A 154 -30.84 0.11 -12.80
N ALA A 155 -31.58 1.18 -12.52
CA ALA A 155 -32.32 1.93 -13.54
C ALA A 155 -31.40 2.75 -14.47
N GLY A 156 -30.15 3.01 -14.06
CA GLY A 156 -29.14 3.73 -14.85
C GLY A 156 -28.34 2.85 -15.81
N ALA A 157 -28.53 1.52 -15.77
CA ALA A 157 -27.67 0.55 -16.44
C ALA A 157 -27.52 0.80 -17.95
N LYS A 158 -26.31 1.19 -18.36
CA LYS A 158 -25.92 1.36 -19.76
C LYS A 158 -24.61 0.65 -19.98
N LEU A 159 -24.56 -0.24 -20.97
CA LEU A 159 -23.31 -0.82 -21.41
C LEU A 159 -22.54 0.25 -22.21
N VAL A 160 -21.50 0.81 -21.59
CA VAL A 160 -20.65 1.82 -22.23
C VAL A 160 -19.43 1.10 -22.79
N THR A 161 -19.42 0.88 -24.11
CA THR A 161 -18.26 0.29 -24.81
C THR A 161 -17.23 1.33 -25.23
N ALA A 162 -17.44 2.60 -24.88
CA ALA A 162 -16.52 3.68 -25.17
C ALA A 162 -15.36 3.63 -24.17
N ILE A 163 -14.18 3.23 -24.65
CA ILE A 163 -12.94 3.36 -23.89
C ILE A 163 -12.57 4.84 -23.89
N GLU A 164 -12.58 5.48 -22.73
CA GLU A 164 -12.14 6.86 -22.57
C GLU A 164 -10.62 6.93 -22.41
N PRO A 165 -9.86 7.42 -23.42
CA PRO A 165 -8.40 7.36 -23.37
C PRO A 165 -7.82 8.18 -22.21
N GLY A 166 -8.52 9.24 -21.78
CA GLY A 166 -8.11 10.08 -20.66
C GLY A 166 -8.12 9.33 -19.32
N VAL A 167 -9.11 8.46 -19.09
CA VAL A 167 -9.20 7.65 -17.86
C VAL A 167 -8.09 6.60 -17.85
N LEU A 168 -7.86 5.92 -18.98
CA LEU A 168 -6.75 4.96 -19.11
C LEU A 168 -5.39 5.61 -18.91
N LEU A 169 -5.17 6.80 -19.49
CA LEU A 169 -3.90 7.53 -19.33
C LEU A 169 -3.65 7.89 -17.87
N ARG A 170 -4.67 8.38 -17.16
CA ARG A 170 -4.58 8.71 -15.73
C ARG A 170 -4.36 7.46 -14.88
N ALA A 171 -5.06 6.37 -15.17
CA ALA A 171 -4.85 5.09 -14.50
C ALA A 171 -3.43 4.54 -14.70
N ALA A 172 -2.92 4.59 -15.94
CA ALA A 172 -1.54 4.23 -16.26
C ALA A 172 -0.54 5.12 -15.53
N ALA A 173 -0.78 6.44 -15.51
CA ALA A 173 0.07 7.39 -14.81
C ALA A 173 0.08 7.13 -13.30
N THR A 174 -1.07 6.91 -12.67
CA THR A 174 -1.19 6.61 -11.23
C THR A 174 -0.43 5.35 -10.86
N THR A 175 -0.67 4.26 -11.59
CA THR A 175 0.02 2.99 -11.37
C THR A 175 1.51 3.13 -11.65
N GLY A 176 1.87 3.86 -12.69
CA GLY A 176 3.25 4.18 -13.06
C GLY A 176 3.98 5.02 -12.00
N VAL A 177 3.29 5.95 -11.32
CA VAL A 177 3.85 6.70 -10.19
C VAL A 177 4.16 5.77 -9.03
N GLY A 178 3.25 4.86 -8.66
CA GLY A 178 3.49 3.88 -7.60
C GLY A 178 4.66 2.93 -7.93
N ILE A 179 4.69 2.39 -9.15
CA ILE A 179 5.79 1.52 -9.62
C ILE A 179 7.11 2.29 -9.68
N GLY A 180 7.08 3.52 -10.22
CA GLY A 180 8.25 4.38 -10.33
C GLY A 180 8.81 4.78 -8.97
N PHE A 181 7.94 5.04 -7.99
CA PHE A 181 8.33 5.29 -6.61
C PHE A 181 8.98 4.07 -5.97
N ALA A 182 8.33 2.89 -6.06
CA ALA A 182 8.91 1.64 -5.58
C ALA A 182 10.27 1.33 -6.22
N LEU A 183 10.42 1.64 -7.51
CA LEU A 183 11.68 1.50 -8.25
C LEU A 183 12.74 2.46 -7.73
N ALA A 184 12.39 3.71 -7.46
CA ALA A 184 13.30 4.69 -6.87
C ALA A 184 13.77 4.25 -5.49
N VAL A 185 12.87 3.75 -4.64
CA VAL A 185 13.20 3.20 -3.31
C VAL A 185 14.12 1.97 -3.44
N ALA A 186 13.84 1.05 -4.37
CA ALA A 186 14.68 -0.13 -4.60
C ALA A 186 16.09 0.24 -5.06
N LEU A 187 16.22 1.24 -5.95
CA LEU A 187 17.52 1.73 -6.41
C LEU A 187 18.29 2.47 -5.31
N ALA A 188 17.59 3.20 -4.45
CA ALA A 188 18.15 3.94 -3.32
C ALA A 188 18.24 3.11 -2.02
N SER A 189 17.81 1.83 -2.04
CA SER A 189 17.72 0.96 -0.86
C SER A 189 19.00 0.91 -0.02
N PRO A 190 20.23 0.83 -0.58
CA PRO A 190 21.46 0.79 0.22
C PRO A 190 21.69 2.03 1.08
N TRP A 191 21.12 3.17 0.67
CA TRP A 191 21.19 4.42 1.41
C TRP A 191 19.98 4.59 2.34
N LEU A 192 18.78 4.24 1.84
CA LEU A 192 17.54 4.41 2.59
C LEU A 192 17.41 3.47 3.79
N ARG A 193 17.93 2.23 3.72
CA ARG A 193 17.83 1.26 4.83
C ARG A 193 18.41 1.76 6.15
N ASN A 194 19.38 2.66 6.11
CA ASN A 194 20.02 3.23 7.30
C ASN A 194 19.58 4.66 7.58
N ALA A 195 18.96 5.33 6.60
CA ALA A 195 18.68 6.76 6.68
C ALA A 195 17.19 7.07 6.86
N VAL A 196 16.31 6.07 6.84
CA VAL A 196 14.87 6.26 6.98
C VAL A 196 14.33 5.43 8.14
N ASP A 197 13.70 6.11 9.09
CA ASP A 197 12.86 5.48 10.11
C ASP A 197 11.53 5.06 9.47
N ILE A 198 11.36 3.74 9.28
CA ILE A 198 10.21 3.14 8.61
C ILE A 198 8.92 3.35 9.42
N ASP A 199 8.98 3.32 10.74
CA ASP A 199 7.81 3.51 11.59
C ASP A 199 7.31 4.95 11.53
N ARG A 200 8.23 5.92 11.55
CA ARG A 200 7.90 7.33 11.38
C ARG A 200 7.34 7.62 9.99
N PHE A 201 7.91 7.02 8.95
CA PHE A 201 7.41 7.14 7.59
C PHE A 201 6.02 6.52 7.42
N ARG A 202 5.78 5.36 8.05
CA ARG A 202 4.48 4.69 8.09
C ARG A 202 3.42 5.56 8.75
N PHE A 203 3.70 6.07 9.94
CA PHE A 203 2.77 6.95 10.65
C PHE A 203 2.45 8.21 9.84
N GLY A 204 3.46 8.89 9.28
CA GLY A 204 3.20 10.11 8.51
C GLY A 204 2.48 9.86 7.17
N SER A 205 2.72 8.70 6.54
CA SER A 205 1.98 8.25 5.35
C SER A 205 0.52 7.96 5.67
N ALA A 206 0.23 7.40 6.85
CA ALA A 206 -1.13 7.25 7.38
C ALA A 206 -1.81 8.62 7.55
N VAL A 207 -1.11 9.62 8.09
CA VAL A 207 -1.63 10.99 8.21
C VAL A 207 -1.88 11.60 6.82
N ALA A 208 -0.97 11.41 5.86
CA ALA A 208 -1.16 11.88 4.48
C ALA A 208 -2.37 11.22 3.81
N LEU A 209 -2.58 9.92 4.00
CA LEU A 209 -3.78 9.20 3.55
C LEU A 209 -5.05 9.73 4.24
N GLY A 210 -4.99 10.04 5.53
CA GLY A 210 -6.10 10.68 6.25
C GLY A 210 -6.48 12.03 5.65
N VAL A 211 -5.48 12.85 5.28
CA VAL A 211 -5.72 14.12 4.59
C VAL A 211 -6.32 13.89 3.20
N LEU A 212 -5.82 12.91 2.44
CA LEU A 212 -6.41 12.50 1.16
C LEU A 212 -7.88 12.11 1.32
N ALA A 213 -8.23 11.36 2.36
CA ALA A 213 -9.62 11.00 2.65
C ALA A 213 -10.50 12.23 2.89
N LEU A 214 -10.02 13.23 3.64
CA LEU A 214 -10.75 14.48 3.89
C LEU A 214 -10.96 15.29 2.59
N SER A 215 -9.97 15.29 1.71
CA SER A 215 -10.08 15.91 0.39
C SER A 215 -11.11 15.19 -0.50
N VAL A 216 -11.09 13.85 -0.53
CA VAL A 216 -12.08 13.04 -1.27
C VAL A 216 -13.50 13.21 -0.72
N LEU A 217 -13.65 13.37 0.59
CA LEU A 217 -14.95 13.66 1.23
C LEU A 217 -15.44 15.10 1.02
N GLY A 218 -14.62 15.98 0.43
CA GLY A 218 -14.96 17.39 0.25
C GLY A 218 -15.03 18.19 1.56
N VAL A 219 -14.47 17.66 2.66
CA VAL A 219 -14.45 18.33 3.97
C VAL A 219 -13.38 19.42 4.01
N MET A 220 -12.31 19.26 3.22
CA MET A 220 -11.22 20.21 3.09
C MET A 220 -11.23 20.85 1.68
N PRO A 221 -11.87 22.02 1.50
CA PRO A 221 -11.88 22.72 0.22
C PRO A 221 -10.55 23.44 0.02
N THR A 222 -9.53 22.69 -0.42
CA THR A 222 -8.22 23.24 -0.78
C THR A 222 -7.88 22.85 -2.20
N ASP A 223 -7.54 23.83 -3.04
CA ASP A 223 -7.01 23.60 -4.39
C ASP A 223 -5.56 23.06 -4.37
N ALA A 224 -4.91 23.09 -3.20
CA ALA A 224 -3.55 22.62 -3.00
C ALA A 224 -3.51 21.12 -2.62
N PRO A 225 -2.52 20.34 -3.09
CA PRO A 225 -2.36 18.93 -2.76
C PRO A 225 -1.76 18.75 -1.35
N VAL A 226 -2.59 18.97 -0.32
CA VAL A 226 -2.15 18.96 1.08
C VAL A 226 -1.62 17.59 1.48
N ALA A 227 -2.18 16.49 0.95
CA ALA A 227 -1.70 15.15 1.22
C ALA A 227 -0.25 14.94 0.74
N LEU A 228 0.11 15.49 -0.44
CA LEU A 228 1.50 15.47 -0.91
C LEU A 228 2.43 16.31 -0.04
N ALA A 229 1.97 17.47 0.44
CA ALA A 229 2.77 18.28 1.35
C ALA A 229 3.03 17.53 2.67
N VAL A 230 2.03 16.86 3.22
CA VAL A 230 2.18 16.01 4.42
C VAL A 230 3.12 14.85 4.15
N LEU A 231 3.02 14.20 2.99
CA LEU A 231 3.94 13.13 2.59
C LEU A 231 5.39 13.65 2.47
N ALA A 232 5.60 14.83 1.89
CA ALA A 232 6.91 15.44 1.76
C ALA A 232 7.53 15.80 3.12
N VAL A 233 6.73 16.39 4.02
CA VAL A 233 7.15 16.67 5.41
C VAL A 233 7.44 15.36 6.15
N THR A 234 6.61 14.34 5.94
CA THR A 234 6.84 13.00 6.51
C THR A 234 8.16 12.43 6.06
N ALA A 235 8.45 12.45 4.75
CA ALA A 235 9.71 11.96 4.21
C ALA A 235 10.91 12.70 4.80
N LEU A 236 10.81 14.02 4.96
CA LEU A 236 11.85 14.84 5.59
C LEU A 236 12.04 14.50 7.07
N LEU A 237 10.95 14.28 7.80
CA LEU A 237 10.98 13.97 9.23
C LEU A 237 11.41 12.52 9.49
N SER A 238 11.07 11.57 8.64
CA SER A 238 11.55 10.18 8.75
C SER A 238 13.03 10.04 8.39
N PHE A 239 13.63 11.05 7.77
CA PHE A 239 15.02 11.01 7.35
C PHE A 239 15.97 11.30 8.52
N ASP A 240 16.84 10.34 8.81
CA ASP A 240 17.90 10.46 9.80
C ASP A 240 19.29 10.58 9.12
N PRO A 241 19.83 11.82 9.03
CA PRO A 241 21.11 12.08 8.37
C PRO A 241 22.34 11.53 9.13
N GLU A 242 22.23 11.27 10.44
CA GLU A 242 23.37 10.80 11.24
C GLU A 242 23.63 9.32 10.99
N ASN A 243 22.56 8.52 10.94
CA ASN A 243 22.62 7.09 10.61
C ASN A 243 22.92 6.83 9.12
N ALA A 244 22.68 7.80 8.23
CA ALA A 244 23.05 7.72 6.82
C ALA A 244 24.58 7.60 6.56
N ARG A 245 25.41 7.94 7.55
CA ARG A 245 26.89 7.99 7.43
C ARG A 245 27.60 6.80 8.08
N THR A 246 26.91 6.02 8.90
CA THR A 246 27.45 4.85 9.59
C THR A 246 27.19 3.59 8.77
N ARG A 247 28.25 3.00 8.17
CA ARG A 247 28.19 1.64 7.62
C ARG A 247 28.14 0.64 8.77
N HIS A 248 26.96 0.36 9.31
CA HIS A 248 26.81 -0.82 10.16
C HIS A 248 27.06 -2.07 9.30
N THR A 249 28.06 -2.86 9.69
CA THR A 249 28.49 -4.06 8.98
C THR A 249 27.51 -5.23 9.20
N GLU A 250 26.58 -5.09 10.16
CA GLU A 250 25.44 -5.96 10.42
C GLU A 250 24.16 -5.14 10.31
N TYR A 251 23.33 -5.48 9.31
CA TYR A 251 21.93 -5.06 9.26
C TYR A 251 21.17 -5.91 10.27
N ARG A 252 20.80 -5.33 11.41
CA ARG A 252 19.87 -5.92 12.36
C ARG A 252 18.52 -5.27 12.08
N PRO A 253 17.58 -5.93 11.38
CA PRO A 253 16.24 -5.39 11.28
C PRO A 253 15.68 -5.31 12.70
N ASP A 254 15.13 -4.15 13.07
CA ASP A 254 14.17 -4.12 14.18
C ASP A 254 13.09 -5.16 13.87
N ALA A 255 12.50 -5.78 14.89
CA ALA A 255 11.34 -6.66 14.71
C ALA A 255 10.16 -5.78 14.26
N VAL A 256 10.16 -5.38 12.99
CA VAL A 256 9.09 -4.63 12.37
C VAL A 256 7.90 -5.56 12.37
N ASP A 257 6.88 -5.21 13.15
CA ASP A 257 5.61 -5.91 13.09
C ASP A 257 4.95 -5.62 11.72
N LEU A 258 5.33 -6.44 10.73
CA LEU A 258 4.81 -6.41 9.38
C LEU A 258 3.32 -6.80 9.35
N THR A 259 2.79 -7.47 10.39
CA THR A 259 1.34 -7.71 10.49
C THR A 259 0.54 -6.42 10.61
N ALA A 260 1.13 -5.38 11.21
CA ALA A 260 0.59 -4.03 11.17
C ALA A 260 0.84 -3.30 9.82
N ALA A 261 1.83 -3.70 9.03
CA ALA A 261 2.01 -3.23 7.64
C ALA A 261 1.02 -3.88 6.64
N PHE A 262 0.45 -5.04 6.98
CA PHE A 262 -0.66 -5.69 6.27
C PHE A 262 -2.05 -5.13 6.65
N ALA A 263 -2.11 -4.17 7.58
CA ALA A 263 -3.34 -3.49 7.99
C ALA A 263 -3.92 -2.56 6.89
N ASP A 264 -3.17 -2.34 5.80
CA ASP A 264 -3.64 -1.57 4.63
C ASP A 264 -4.69 -2.30 3.77
N GLY A 265 -5.17 -3.50 4.16
CA GLY A 265 -6.36 -4.08 3.54
C GLY A 265 -6.60 -5.59 3.64
N GLY A 266 -5.68 -6.42 4.16
CA GLY A 266 -6.05 -7.84 4.25
C GLY A 266 -5.11 -8.84 4.88
N ALA A 267 -5.65 -9.46 5.93
CA ALA A 267 -5.39 -10.81 6.42
C ALA A 267 -4.04 -11.07 7.08
N SER A 268 -4.13 -11.38 8.38
CA SER A 268 -3.44 -12.52 8.96
C SER A 268 -3.82 -13.82 8.21
N GLN A 269 -3.38 -13.97 6.96
CA GLN A 269 -3.30 -15.31 6.39
C GLN A 269 -2.15 -16.00 7.11
N GLY A 270 -2.49 -17.05 7.86
CA GLY A 270 -1.56 -17.88 8.62
C GLY A 270 -0.43 -18.44 7.78
N VAL A 271 0.61 -17.64 7.59
CA VAL A 271 1.97 -18.15 7.62
C VAL A 271 2.22 -18.46 9.08
N ALA A 272 2.07 -19.73 9.44
CA ALA A 272 2.64 -20.22 10.68
C ALA A 272 4.12 -19.83 10.65
N ALA A 273 4.51 -18.89 11.50
CA ALA A 273 5.88 -18.80 11.94
C ALA A 273 6.13 -20.13 12.67
N ASP A 274 6.75 -21.08 11.97
CA ASP A 274 7.45 -22.17 12.62
C ASP A 274 8.61 -21.52 13.38
N GLU A 275 8.31 -20.97 14.57
CA GLU A 275 9.30 -20.76 15.61
C GLU A 275 9.60 -22.13 16.22
N GLN A 276 10.34 -22.93 15.46
CA GLN A 276 11.21 -23.93 16.06
C GLN A 276 12.52 -23.22 16.37
N THR A 277 12.53 -22.49 17.49
CA THR A 277 13.76 -22.07 18.13
C THR A 277 14.43 -23.31 18.70
N ASP A 278 15.41 -23.82 17.96
CA ASP A 278 16.40 -24.73 18.51
C ASP A 278 17.28 -23.93 19.51
N GLU A 279 17.65 -24.61 20.59
CA GLU A 279 18.53 -24.18 21.69
C GLU A 279 17.88 -23.45 22.89
N GLY A 280 17.69 -24.24 23.95
CA GLY A 280 17.29 -23.78 25.27
C GLY A 280 18.34 -22.91 25.97
N ALA A 281 18.14 -21.60 25.89
CA ALA A 281 18.64 -20.67 26.89
C ALA A 281 17.46 -20.23 27.77
N ALA A 282 17.35 -20.83 28.96
CA ALA A 282 16.46 -20.34 30.00
C ALA A 282 16.90 -18.93 30.39
N VAL A 283 16.09 -17.92 30.10
CA VAL A 283 16.26 -16.58 30.64
C VAL A 283 15.71 -16.61 32.06
N GLU A 284 16.61 -16.72 33.04
CA GLU A 284 16.31 -16.66 34.46
C GLU A 284 15.95 -15.20 34.82
N TYR A 285 14.70 -14.95 35.20
CA TYR A 285 14.26 -13.66 35.71
C TYR A 285 14.59 -13.57 37.21
N GLU A 286 15.48 -12.67 37.61
CA GLU A 286 15.61 -12.27 39.02
C GLU A 286 14.33 -11.51 39.45
N PRO A 287 13.66 -11.92 40.54
CA PRO A 287 12.33 -11.41 40.89
C PRO A 287 12.29 -10.04 41.59
N ASP A 288 13.41 -9.33 41.76
CA ASP A 288 13.48 -8.17 42.67
C ASP A 288 13.83 -6.81 42.03
N GLN A 289 13.59 -6.60 40.74
CA GLN A 289 13.62 -5.24 40.17
C GLN A 289 12.21 -4.68 39.98
N GLU A 290 11.62 -4.26 41.10
CA GLU A 290 10.49 -3.33 41.17
C GLU A 290 10.83 -2.05 40.39
N ARG A 291 10.33 -1.95 39.15
CA ARG A 291 10.43 -0.74 38.33
C ARG A 291 9.26 0.19 38.70
N ALA A 292 9.59 1.35 39.26
CA ALA A 292 8.59 2.35 39.65
C ALA A 292 7.79 2.88 38.42
N PRO A 293 6.51 3.26 38.58
CA PRO A 293 5.52 3.24 37.50
C PRO A 293 5.51 4.43 36.52
N TRP A 294 6.57 5.24 36.41
CA TRP A 294 6.49 6.47 35.59
C TRP A 294 7.80 7.00 34.99
N LEU A 295 8.59 6.15 34.35
CA LEU A 295 9.52 6.61 33.32
C LEU A 295 9.32 5.81 32.03
#